data_AF-A0A952NET7-F1
#
_entry.id   AF-A0A952NET7-F1
#
_cell.length_a   1.000
_cell.length_b   1.000
_cell.length_c   1.000
_cell.angle_alpha   90.00
_cell.angle_beta   90.00
_cell.angle_gamma   90.00
#
_symmetry.space_group_name_H-M   'P 1'
#
loop_
_entity.id
_entity.type
_entity.pdbx_description
1 polymer ?
#
loop_
_entity_poly.entity_id
_entity_poly.type
_entity_poly.pdbx_seq_one_letter_code
_entity_poly.pdbx_strand_id
1 'polypeptide(L)'
;MNKLFLSLVFPVVLAHVPAYGACQDLMEELRVMRKAQQSLLTGLADNHETFASAIEDMTSMLKLSSEKASRPELLSMNRKAQAFRKRGRSAQRQTERLDAATADLISRIEDCLKD
;
A
#
# COMPACT_ATOMS: atom_id res chain seq x y z
N MET A 1 19.64 -24.58 45.64
CA MET A 1 19.84 -25.95 45.11
C MET A 1 18.49 -26.49 44.64
N ASN A 2 18.50 -27.22 43.51
CA ASN A 2 17.41 -27.97 42.85
C ASN A 2 16.36 -27.13 42.09
N LYS A 3 16.42 -27.02 40.75
CA LYS A 3 16.21 -28.02 39.67
C LYS A 3 14.72 -28.38 39.50
N LEU A 4 14.05 -27.75 38.54
CA LEU A 4 12.92 -28.29 37.78
C LEU A 4 12.55 -27.32 36.63
N PHE A 5 13.44 -27.22 35.65
CA PHE A 5 13.06 -26.74 34.31
C PHE A 5 12.41 -27.92 33.59
N LEU A 6 11.08 -27.95 33.55
CA LEU A 6 10.34 -28.87 32.69
C LEU A 6 10.58 -28.43 31.25
N SER A 7 11.49 -29.14 30.59
CA SER A 7 11.75 -29.04 29.17
C SER A 7 10.60 -29.72 28.42
N LEU A 8 9.61 -28.95 27.98
CA LEU A 8 8.68 -29.38 26.94
C LEU A 8 9.40 -29.26 25.59
N VAL A 9 10.24 -30.25 25.30
CA VAL A 9 10.77 -30.47 23.94
C VAL A 9 9.62 -31.06 23.14
N PHE A 10 8.86 -30.18 22.46
CA PHE A 10 8.01 -30.60 21.36
C PHE A 10 8.92 -31.17 20.27
N PRO A 11 8.76 -32.44 19.86
CA PRO A 11 9.43 -32.90 18.65
C PRO A 11 8.79 -32.16 17.49
N VAL A 12 9.55 -31.22 16.90
CA VAL A 12 9.23 -30.66 15.59
C VAL A 12 9.35 -31.80 14.60
N VAL A 13 8.20 -32.42 14.29
CA VAL A 13 8.09 -33.35 13.17
C VAL A 13 8.28 -32.51 11.91
N LEU A 14 9.50 -32.55 11.36
CA LEU A 14 9.84 -32.07 10.02
C LEU A 14 9.16 -32.99 8.99
N ALA A 15 7.85 -32.81 8.83
CA ALA A 15 7.13 -33.35 7.69
C ALA A 15 7.68 -32.66 6.44
N HIS A 16 8.50 -33.39 5.67
CA HIS A 16 8.85 -33.00 4.31
C HIS A 16 7.60 -33.17 3.45
N VAL A 17 6.82 -32.08 3.34
CA VAL A 17 5.76 -31.96 2.33
C VAL A 17 6.46 -31.84 0.98
N PRO A 18 6.06 -32.59 -0.07
CA PRO A 18 6.66 -32.42 -1.39
C PRO A 18 6.47 -30.97 -1.84
N ALA A 19 7.59 -30.24 -1.92
CA ALA A 19 7.63 -28.79 -2.03
C ALA A 19 7.02 -28.21 -3.32
N TYR A 20 6.76 -29.05 -4.33
CA TYR A 20 6.29 -28.62 -5.65
C TYR A 20 4.85 -28.08 -5.65
N GLY A 21 3.92 -28.68 -4.90
CA GLY A 21 2.55 -28.16 -4.77
C GLY A 21 2.49 -26.85 -3.97
N ALA A 22 3.23 -26.82 -2.86
CA ALA A 22 3.30 -25.66 -1.98
C ALA A 22 3.95 -24.42 -2.63
N CYS A 23 4.90 -24.61 -3.56
CA CYS A 23 5.51 -23.48 -4.27
C CYS A 23 4.57 -22.86 -5.31
N GLN A 24 3.75 -23.66 -6.02
CA GLN A 24 2.75 -23.12 -6.94
C GLN A 24 1.67 -22.33 -6.20
N ASP A 25 1.19 -22.85 -5.07
CA ASP A 25 0.21 -22.15 -4.21
C ASP A 25 0.79 -20.85 -3.65
N LEU A 26 2.04 -20.87 -3.17
CA LEU A 26 2.76 -19.69 -2.69
C LEU A 26 2.91 -18.62 -3.80
N MET A 27 3.18 -19.03 -5.04
CA MET A 27 3.27 -18.12 -6.18
C MET A 27 1.93 -17.45 -6.48
N GLU A 28 0.83 -18.18 -6.37
CA GLU A 28 -0.50 -17.61 -6.56
C GLU A 28 -0.86 -16.66 -5.41
N GLU A 29 -0.55 -17.01 -4.15
CA GLU A 29 -0.70 -16.12 -3.00
C GLU A 29 0.08 -14.80 -3.18
N LEU A 30 1.32 -14.86 -3.68
CA LEU A 30 2.13 -13.67 -3.97
C LEU A 30 1.51 -12.79 -5.06
N ARG A 31 0.94 -13.40 -6.11
CA ARG A 31 0.23 -12.65 -7.17
C ARG A 31 -1.05 -12.00 -6.65
N VAL A 32 -1.80 -12.69 -5.79
CA VAL A 32 -2.99 -12.13 -5.13
C VAL A 32 -2.60 -10.98 -4.20
N MET A 33 -1.54 -11.15 -3.40
CA MET A 33 -1.04 -10.10 -2.52
C MET A 33 -0.60 -8.86 -3.30
N ARG A 34 0.10 -9.03 -4.44
CA ARG A 34 0.46 -7.94 -5.36
C ARG A 34 -0.78 -7.15 -5.80
N LYS A 35 -1.82 -7.85 -6.29
CA LYS A 35 -3.07 -7.22 -6.74
C LYS A 35 -3.76 -6.45 -5.61
N ALA A 36 -3.80 -7.02 -4.41
CA ALA A 36 -4.38 -6.37 -3.24
C ALA A 36 -3.61 -5.09 -2.87
N GLN A 37 -2.28 -5.14 -2.83
CA GLN A 37 -1.44 -3.97 -2.56
C GLN A 37 -1.60 -2.88 -3.62
N GLN A 38 -1.65 -3.26 -4.90
CA GLN A 38 -1.88 -2.34 -6.01
C GLN A 38 -3.23 -1.63 -5.88
N SER A 39 -4.29 -2.38 -5.56
CA SER A 39 -5.64 -1.83 -5.35
C SER A 39 -5.68 -0.83 -4.19
N LEU A 40 -5.08 -1.18 -3.04
CA LEU A 40 -5.02 -0.31 -1.87
C LEU A 40 -4.28 1.00 -2.15
N LEU A 41 -3.12 0.93 -2.80
CA LEU A 41 -2.30 2.11 -3.05
C LEU A 41 -2.88 2.99 -4.16
N THR A 42 -3.49 2.39 -5.19
CA THR A 42 -4.25 3.12 -6.20
C THR A 42 -5.42 3.86 -5.56
N GLY A 43 -6.21 3.16 -4.74
CA GLY A 43 -7.32 3.77 -4.01
C GLY A 43 -6.88 4.90 -3.08
N LEU A 44 -5.71 4.77 -2.42
CA LEU A 44 -5.14 5.86 -1.62
C LEU A 44 -4.77 7.08 -2.47
N ALA A 45 -4.16 6.87 -3.64
CA ALA A 45 -3.83 7.94 -4.56
C ALA A 45 -5.09 8.66 -5.06
N ASP A 46 -6.11 7.91 -5.48
CA ASP A 46 -7.38 8.42 -5.99
C ASP A 46 -8.16 9.18 -4.91
N ASN A 47 -8.15 8.68 -3.67
CA ASN A 47 -8.77 9.35 -2.53
C ASN A 47 -8.10 10.71 -2.24
N HIS A 48 -6.77 10.78 -2.32
CA HIS A 48 -6.04 12.02 -2.14
C HIS A 48 -6.32 13.03 -3.26
N GLU A 49 -6.44 12.58 -4.51
CA GLU A 49 -6.78 13.44 -5.63
C GLU A 49 -8.23 13.95 -5.53
N THR A 50 -9.17 13.06 -5.22
CA THR A 50 -10.59 13.41 -5.02
C THR A 50 -10.76 14.42 -3.89
N PHE A 51 -10.08 14.21 -2.76
CA PHE A 51 -10.15 15.13 -1.63
C PHE A 51 -9.53 16.49 -1.95
N ALA A 52 -8.43 16.51 -2.72
CA ALA A 52 -7.83 17.77 -3.16
C ALA A 52 -8.78 18.55 -4.07
N SER A 53 -9.40 17.88 -5.06
CA SER A 53 -10.39 18.49 -5.96
C SER A 53 -11.59 19.03 -5.18
N ALA A 54 -12.11 18.28 -4.22
CA ALA A 54 -13.21 18.74 -3.37
C ALA A 54 -12.86 20.02 -2.59
N ILE A 55 -11.63 20.13 -2.08
CA ILE A 55 -11.15 21.36 -1.42
C ILE A 55 -11.05 22.52 -2.42
N GLU A 56 -10.52 22.28 -3.61
CA GLU A 56 -10.39 23.29 -4.67
C GLU A 56 -11.77 23.81 -5.11
N ASP A 57 -12.75 22.91 -5.27
CA ASP A 57 -14.13 23.24 -5.61
C ASP A 57 -14.79 24.05 -4.50
N MET A 58 -14.70 23.61 -3.24
CA MET A 58 -15.20 24.37 -2.09
C MET A 58 -14.57 25.76 -2.02
N THR A 59 -13.25 25.85 -2.22
CA THR A 59 -12.53 27.14 -2.21
C THR A 59 -12.99 28.05 -3.34
N SER A 60 -13.28 27.49 -4.52
CA SER A 60 -13.78 28.24 -5.67
C SER A 60 -15.20 28.74 -5.44
N MET A 61 -16.09 27.90 -4.88
CA MET A 61 -17.44 28.29 -4.49
C MET A 61 -17.42 29.38 -3.41
N LEU A 62 -16.52 29.31 -2.43
CA LEU A 62 -16.38 30.34 -1.40
C LEU A 62 -15.86 31.67 -1.96
N LYS A 63 -14.96 31.65 -2.96
CA LYS A 63 -14.52 32.87 -3.66
C LYS A 63 -15.66 33.54 -4.42
N LEU A 64 -16.56 32.76 -5.00
CA LEU A 64 -17.69 33.26 -5.78
C LEU A 64 -18.87 33.72 -4.91
N SER A 65 -19.09 33.08 -3.76
CA SER A 65 -20.28 33.29 -2.93
C SER A 65 -20.09 34.25 -1.75
N SER A 66 -18.87 34.69 -1.45
CA SER A 66 -18.58 35.28 -0.14
C SER A 66 -17.83 36.60 -0.18
N GLU A 67 -18.45 37.64 0.38
CA GLU A 67 -17.76 38.80 1.01
C GLU A 67 -17.09 38.42 2.35
N LYS A 68 -17.37 37.23 2.91
CA LYS A 68 -17.04 36.83 4.30
C LYS A 68 -15.90 35.82 4.44
N ALA A 69 -15.48 35.15 3.38
CA ALA A 69 -14.38 34.19 3.44
C ALA A 69 -13.06 34.97 3.51
N SER A 70 -12.39 34.89 4.65
CA SER A 70 -11.13 35.61 4.82
C SER A 70 -10.09 35.08 3.83
N ARG A 71 -9.37 35.98 3.14
CA ARG A 71 -8.29 35.63 2.22
C ARG A 71 -7.28 34.62 2.81
N PRO A 72 -6.89 34.71 4.11
CA PRO A 72 -6.03 33.70 4.74
C PRO A 72 -6.63 32.30 4.77
N GLU A 73 -7.93 32.17 4.97
CA GLU A 73 -8.62 30.88 5.06
C GLU A 73 -8.69 30.20 3.69
N LEU A 74 -9.01 30.96 2.64
CA LEU A 74 -8.95 30.47 1.25
C LEU A 74 -7.53 30.06 0.84
N LEU A 75 -6.50 30.79 1.28
CA LEU A 75 -5.10 30.42 1.06
C LEU A 75 -4.73 29.14 1.80
N SER A 76 -5.21 28.97 3.04
CA SER A 76 -5.01 27.76 3.84
C SER A 76 -5.65 26.54 3.17
N MET A 77 -6.88 26.66 2.68
CA MET A 77 -7.58 25.59 1.95
C MET A 77 -6.82 25.20 0.68
N ASN A 78 -6.40 26.17 -0.14
CA ASN A 78 -5.59 25.88 -1.34
C ASN A 78 -4.28 25.16 -1.00
N ARG A 79 -3.58 25.56 0.08
CA ARG A 79 -2.36 24.87 0.52
C ARG A 79 -2.65 23.43 0.95
N LYS A 80 -3.77 23.18 1.63
CA LYS A 80 -4.20 21.83 1.99
C LYS A 80 -4.46 21.00 0.74
N ALA A 81 -5.23 21.51 -0.23
CA ALA A 81 -5.47 20.82 -1.50
C ALA A 81 -4.16 20.43 -2.21
N GLN A 82 -3.22 21.37 -2.32
CA GLN A 82 -1.91 21.10 -2.92
C GLN A 82 -1.11 20.03 -2.15
N ALA A 83 -1.17 20.03 -0.82
CA ALA A 83 -0.54 19.00 0.00
C ALA A 83 -1.15 17.62 -0.27
N PHE A 84 -2.48 17.53 -0.40
CA PHE A 84 -3.17 16.29 -0.77
C PHE A 84 -2.81 15.83 -2.18
N ARG A 85 -2.79 16.72 -3.18
CA ARG A 85 -2.29 16.37 -4.54
C ARG A 85 -0.86 15.85 -4.51
N LYS A 86 0.03 16.48 -3.73
CA LYS A 86 1.42 16.04 -3.60
C LYS A 86 1.50 14.63 -3.01
N ARG A 87 0.68 14.34 -1.99
CA ARG A 87 0.58 13.00 -1.40
C ARG A 87 0.00 11.98 -2.37
N GLY A 88 -1.05 12.32 -3.11
CA GLY A 88 -1.63 11.46 -4.16
C GLY A 88 -0.60 11.07 -5.21
N ARG A 89 0.13 12.05 -5.78
CA ARG A 89 1.24 11.76 -6.72
C ARG A 89 2.37 10.95 -6.11
N SER A 90 2.68 11.16 -4.84
CA SER A 90 3.70 10.36 -4.14
C SER A 90 3.25 8.92 -3.96
N ALA A 91 1.98 8.70 -3.59
CA ALA A 91 1.38 7.38 -3.47
C ALA A 91 1.40 6.66 -4.81
N GLN A 92 1.00 7.33 -5.90
CA GLN A 92 1.04 6.77 -7.25
C GLN A 92 2.45 6.29 -7.65
N ARG A 93 3.48 7.10 -7.41
CA ARG A 93 4.88 6.70 -7.66
C ARG A 93 5.33 5.52 -6.79
N GLN A 94 4.82 5.42 -5.57
CA GLN A 94 5.10 4.28 -4.70
C GLN A 94 4.41 3.02 -5.21
N THR A 95 3.16 3.13 -5.68
CA THR A 95 2.44 2.03 -6.35
C THR A 95 3.24 1.49 -7.52
N GLU A 96 3.70 2.36 -8.43
CA GLU A 96 4.50 1.96 -9.59
C GLU A 96 5.79 1.24 -9.20
N ARG A 97 6.51 1.74 -8.19
CA ARG A 97 7.74 1.13 -7.70
C ARG A 97 7.50 -0.22 -7.02
N LEU A 98 6.46 -0.33 -6.20
CA LEU A 98 6.11 -1.57 -5.53
C LEU A 98 5.63 -2.62 -6.53
N ASP A 99 4.85 -2.22 -7.54
CA ASP A 99 4.40 -3.11 -8.59
C ASP A 99 5.59 -3.69 -9.38
N ALA A 100 6.53 -2.82 -9.78
CA ALA A 100 7.76 -3.23 -10.47
C ALA A 100 8.63 -4.15 -9.60
N ALA A 101 8.86 -3.80 -8.33
CA ALA A 101 9.67 -4.61 -7.41
C ALA A 101 9.03 -5.97 -7.12
N THR A 102 7.70 -6.01 -6.98
CA THR A 102 6.95 -7.25 -6.75
C THR A 102 6.95 -8.13 -8.00
N ALA A 103 6.84 -7.54 -9.19
CA ALA A 103 6.98 -8.28 -10.45
C ALA A 103 8.38 -8.90 -10.60
N ASP A 104 9.44 -8.15 -10.30
CA ASP A 104 10.82 -8.65 -10.33
C ASP A 104 11.03 -9.78 -9.32
N LEU A 105 10.51 -9.65 -8.10
CA LEU A 105 10.58 -10.69 -7.08
C LEU A 105 9.88 -11.98 -7.53
N ILE A 106 8.65 -11.87 -8.04
CA ILE A 106 7.89 -13.02 -8.58
C ILE A 106 8.70 -13.70 -9.69
N SER A 107 9.26 -12.94 -10.64
CA SER A 107 10.07 -13.51 -11.73
C SER A 107 11.30 -14.27 -11.22
N ARG A 108 12.03 -13.69 -10.25
CA ARG A 108 13.21 -14.36 -9.67
C ARG A 108 12.86 -15.66 -8.95
N ILE A 109 11.72 -15.68 -8.26
CA ILE A 109 11.24 -16.89 -7.59
C ILE A 109 10.85 -17.93 -8.65
N GLU A 110 10.14 -17.54 -9.70
CA GLU A 110 9.78 -18.45 -10.80
C GLU A 110 11.01 -19.07 -11.45
N ASP A 111 12.07 -18.30 -11.67
CA ASP A 111 13.31 -18.82 -12.26
C ASP A 111 14.06 -19.73 -11.29
N CYS A 112 14.14 -19.37 -10.00
CA CYS A 112 14.72 -20.22 -8.96
C CYS A 112 14.00 -21.56 -8.77
N LEU A 113 12.71 -21.64 -9.11
CA LEU A 113 11.91 -22.88 -9.00
C LEU A 113 11.99 -23.77 -10.25
N LYS A 114 12.57 -23.27 -11.35
CA LYS A 114 12.80 -24.05 -12.60
C LYS A 114 14.17 -24.73 -12.61
N ASP A 115 15.13 -24.20 -11.86
CA ASP A 115 16.47 -24.78 -11.63
C ASP A 115 16.44 -25.87 -10.54
#